data_AF-A0A367Z8F6-F1
#
_entry.id   AF-A0A367Z8F6-F1
#
_cell.length_a   1.000
_cell.length_b   1.000
_cell.length_c   1.000
_cell.angle_alpha   90.00
_cell.angle_beta   90.00
_cell.angle_gamma   90.00
#
_symmetry.space_group_name_H-M   'P 1'
#
loop_
_entity.id
_entity.type
_entity.pdbx_description
1 polymer ?
#
loop_
_entity_poly.entity_id
_entity_poly.type
_entity_poly.pdbx_seq_one_letter_code
_entity_poly.pdbx_strand_id
1 'polypeptide(L)'
;MKRAASVLIGLVLGIGLWLGLLQSPAPAIGEDAPLVRQTTIQIAYTEYEWWLLKWLDSSVVCRIYIDHEGLPKPEEVAAQCSLDVYQAWQSTPPCEPALLGSYDTFGCKGLYLHFISNKPTQKELVIELPLAGATISLEGCQPTFPENHCPTLPNLLISGQEPLPNERIIAIEGIYADQPFYCEGPSCSLPLKPTPLEGVEVQFWAVSSFGDTSPKYKAFVRVVETGVRQTPSDSGWYVDVLSSQWLGSPMASCAETWQAFQPVGGPPLWLSSASSTDLLSSDEPYYYLAGRLISQGVVDASACPTGGILPNGYADVCGLELARPYLQAWQNQFDAKILEAANENGVPAQFLKNIFAQESQFWPGIFKAPFEFGLGQITDLGAETLLLWNDQFYNQFCPLILAQDTCDRGYLHLSQEQQAMLRGALAVQAKADCPECPAGIDLTNTFFSIPLFAKTVRANCDQVAQIVYNATGEMPGRVSNYEDLWRMTAANYHVGPGCLSYAVHQTVNNGLPLSWENITQYFTEPCKSAIPYVEKVAR
;
A
#
# COMPACT_ATOMS: atom_id res chain seq x y z
N MET A 1 43.45 33.99 80.46
CA MET A 1 42.34 34.73 81.12
C MET A 1 42.34 36.17 80.62
N LYS A 2 41.14 36.76 80.41
CA LYS A 2 40.80 38.13 79.93
C LYS A 2 40.74 38.23 78.39
N ARG A 3 39.56 38.16 77.74
CA ARG A 3 38.40 39.08 77.59
C ARG A 3 38.72 40.42 76.91
N ALA A 4 38.21 40.61 75.70
CA ALA A 4 37.64 41.85 75.13
C ALA A 4 36.91 41.45 73.82
N ALA A 5 35.58 41.44 73.70
CA ALA A 5 34.64 42.57 73.62
C ALA A 5 34.85 43.44 72.36
N SER A 6 34.07 43.14 71.30
CA SER A 6 33.98 43.95 70.07
C SER A 6 32.53 44.33 69.84
N VAL A 7 32.22 45.63 69.87
CA VAL A 7 30.97 46.23 69.38
C VAL A 7 31.29 47.62 68.81
N LEU A 8 30.49 48.01 67.81
CA LEU A 8 30.29 49.33 67.17
C LEU A 8 31.18 49.65 65.96
N ILE A 9 30.64 49.59 64.74
CA ILE A 9 29.63 50.46 64.06
C ILE A 9 30.30 51.69 63.42
N GLY A 10 30.18 51.81 62.10
CA GLY A 10 30.58 53.00 61.35
C GLY A 10 30.62 52.77 59.83
N LEU A 11 29.51 52.34 59.24
CA LEU A 11 29.34 52.19 57.79
C LEU A 11 28.73 53.47 57.23
N VAL A 12 29.51 54.28 56.51
CA VAL A 12 29.03 55.43 55.73
C VAL A 12 28.77 54.94 54.30
N LEU A 13 27.50 54.68 53.99
CA LEU A 13 27.02 54.38 52.64
C LEU A 13 26.73 55.69 51.90
N GLY A 14 27.58 56.03 50.94
CA GLY A 14 27.27 56.99 49.89
C GLY A 14 26.34 56.34 48.86
N ILE A 15 25.10 56.83 48.76
CA ILE A 15 24.12 56.42 47.74
C ILE A 15 24.46 57.19 46.46
N GLY A 16 25.17 56.54 45.55
CA GLY A 16 25.24 56.92 44.14
C GLY A 16 24.30 56.02 43.34
N LEU A 17 23.15 56.55 42.92
CA LEU A 17 22.24 55.88 41.99
C LEU A 17 22.89 55.83 40.59
N TRP A 18 23.42 54.68 40.21
CA TRP A 18 23.65 54.31 38.81
C TRP A 18 22.49 53.42 38.36
N LEU A 19 21.61 53.96 37.52
CA LEU A 19 20.60 53.20 36.78
C LEU A 19 21.32 52.42 35.66
N GLY A 20 21.81 51.24 35.98
CA GLY A 20 22.16 50.22 34.99
C GLY A 20 20.88 49.54 34.50
N LEU A 21 20.56 49.72 33.23
CA LEU A 21 19.55 48.94 32.51
C LEU A 21 19.95 47.46 32.58
N LEU A 22 19.28 46.69 33.43
CA LEU A 22 19.27 45.23 33.39
C LEU A 22 18.57 44.81 32.10
N GLN A 23 19.34 44.59 31.03
CA GLN A 23 18.89 43.71 29.95
C GLN A 23 18.74 42.32 30.57
N SER A 24 17.49 41.90 30.74
CA SER A 24 17.20 40.51 31.06
C SER A 24 17.75 39.65 29.92
N PRO A 25 18.55 38.62 30.17
CA PRO A 25 18.94 37.70 29.12
C PRO A 25 17.65 37.11 28.51
N ALA A 26 17.57 37.14 27.19
CA ALA A 26 16.53 36.42 26.47
C ALA A 26 16.50 34.96 26.97
N PRO A 27 15.31 34.36 27.15
CA PRO A 27 15.23 32.96 27.54
C PRO A 27 15.99 32.13 26.51
N ALA A 28 16.91 31.29 27.00
CA ALA A 28 17.56 30.28 26.17
C ALA A 28 16.46 29.43 25.52
N ILE A 29 16.43 29.44 24.18
CA ILE A 29 15.58 28.55 23.40
C ILE A 29 16.06 27.13 23.73
N GLY A 30 15.16 26.31 24.28
CA GLY A 30 15.44 24.92 24.60
C GLY A 30 15.83 24.17 23.32
N GLU A 31 16.95 23.45 23.39
CA GLU A 31 17.62 22.79 22.26
C GLU A 31 16.97 21.45 21.86
N ASP A 32 15.75 21.13 22.34
CA ASP A 32 15.11 19.82 22.16
C ASP A 32 13.65 19.88 21.66
N ALA A 33 13.20 21.01 21.10
CA ALA A 33 11.94 21.01 20.36
C ALA A 33 12.17 20.42 18.96
N PRO A 34 11.47 19.34 18.54
CA PRO A 34 11.59 18.85 17.16
C PRO A 34 11.22 19.99 16.22
N LEU A 35 12.11 20.30 15.27
CA LEU A 35 11.85 21.30 14.24
C LEU A 35 10.61 20.87 13.44
N VAL A 36 9.51 21.59 13.63
CA VAL A 36 8.27 21.33 12.89
C VAL A 36 8.29 22.18 11.63
N ARG A 37 8.27 21.53 10.48
CA ARG A 37 8.32 22.15 9.15
C ARG A 37 6.99 22.83 8.85
N GLN A 38 6.75 24.01 9.43
CA GLN A 38 5.49 24.73 9.33
C GLN A 38 5.71 26.20 8.97
N THR A 39 4.72 26.79 8.29
CA THR A 39 4.64 28.24 8.07
C THR A 39 3.26 28.74 8.45
N THR A 40 3.19 29.98 8.94
CA THR A 40 1.91 30.62 9.26
C THR A 40 1.57 31.60 8.15
N ILE A 41 0.42 31.39 7.51
CA ILE A 41 -0.16 32.39 6.61
C ILE A 41 -1.33 33.10 7.31
N GLN A 42 -1.45 34.39 7.06
CA GLN A 42 -2.59 35.18 7.52
C GLN A 42 -3.65 35.17 6.41
N ILE A 43 -4.78 34.53 6.68
CA ILE A 43 -5.92 34.53 5.76
C ILE A 43 -6.89 35.61 6.22
N ALA A 44 -7.11 36.60 5.35
CA ALA A 44 -8.16 37.58 5.57
C ALA A 44 -9.53 36.92 5.37
N TYR A 45 -10.41 37.06 6.35
CA TYR A 45 -11.81 36.66 6.25
C TYR A 45 -12.72 37.75 6.84
N THR A 46 -14.00 37.69 6.53
CA THR A 46 -14.99 38.58 7.15
C THR A 46 -15.65 37.82 8.28
N GLU A 47 -15.46 38.30 9.51
CA GLU A 47 -16.15 37.76 10.68
C GLU A 47 -17.51 38.43 10.81
N TYR A 48 -18.57 37.62 10.89
CA TYR A 48 -19.94 38.06 11.11
C TYR A 48 -20.31 37.77 12.56
N GLU A 49 -20.69 38.80 13.30
CA GLU A 49 -21.14 38.70 14.68
C GLU A 49 -22.66 38.61 14.74
N TRP A 50 -23.13 37.53 15.35
CA TRP A 50 -24.54 37.26 15.62
C TRP A 50 -24.75 37.12 17.12
N TRP A 51 -25.82 37.73 17.62
CA TRP A 51 -26.26 37.53 18.99
C TRP A 51 -27.49 36.65 18.99
N LEU A 52 -27.52 35.71 19.93
CA LEU A 52 -28.70 34.95 20.25
C LEU A 52 -29.38 35.62 21.45
N LEU A 53 -30.64 36.03 21.29
CA LEU A 53 -31.37 36.80 22.30
C LEU A 53 -32.71 36.15 22.63
N LYS A 54 -33.24 36.42 23.83
CA LYS A 54 -34.60 36.01 24.20
C LYS A 54 -35.65 36.92 23.58
N TRP A 55 -36.72 36.34 23.04
CA TRP A 55 -37.89 37.11 22.59
C TRP A 55 -38.57 37.93 23.70
N LEU A 56 -38.49 37.48 24.95
CA LEU A 56 -39.19 38.08 26.10
C LEU A 56 -38.67 39.48 26.46
N ASP A 57 -37.35 39.68 26.44
CA ASP A 57 -36.69 40.87 26.98
C ASP A 57 -35.48 41.34 26.17
N SER A 58 -35.21 40.70 25.02
CA SER A 58 -34.02 40.95 24.20
C SER A 58 -32.70 40.83 24.99
N SER A 59 -32.66 40.03 26.05
CA SER A 59 -31.41 39.72 26.74
C SER A 59 -30.54 38.81 25.88
N VAL A 60 -29.25 39.15 25.75
CA VAL A 60 -28.25 38.36 25.02
C VAL A 60 -27.91 37.12 25.84
N VAL A 61 -28.06 35.94 25.24
CA VAL A 61 -27.74 34.65 25.88
C VAL A 61 -26.46 34.01 25.32
N CYS A 62 -26.08 34.34 24.08
CA CYS A 62 -24.84 33.87 23.47
C CYS A 62 -24.40 34.82 22.34
N ARG A 63 -23.09 34.91 22.10
CA ARG A 63 -22.49 35.61 20.96
C ARG A 63 -21.81 34.58 20.07
N ILE A 64 -22.08 34.66 18.77
CA ILE A 64 -21.64 33.68 17.79
C ILE A 64 -20.89 34.44 16.69
N TYR A 65 -19.70 33.97 16.36
CA TYR A 65 -18.86 34.52 15.30
C TYR A 65 -18.73 33.47 14.19
N ILE A 66 -19.08 33.84 12.96
CA ILE A 66 -19.00 32.95 11.79
C ILE A 66 -18.16 33.59 10.69
N ASP A 67 -17.54 32.78 9.84
CA ASP A 67 -16.68 33.24 8.73
C ASP A 67 -17.37 33.15 7.35
N HIS A 68 -18.70 33.02 7.34
CA HIS A 68 -19.52 32.99 6.12
C HIS A 68 -20.74 33.91 6.18
N GLU A 69 -21.25 34.31 5.02
CA GLU A 69 -22.50 35.06 4.92
C GLU A 69 -23.71 34.19 5.28
N GLY A 70 -24.73 34.81 5.86
CA GLY A 70 -25.98 34.15 6.24
C GLY A 70 -26.11 33.86 7.73
N LEU A 71 -27.03 32.97 8.08
CA LEU A 71 -27.32 32.60 9.47
C LEU A 71 -26.30 31.58 9.98
N PRO A 72 -25.91 31.64 11.27
CA PRO A 72 -25.15 30.58 11.92
C PRO A 72 -25.81 29.21 11.78
N LYS A 73 -25.01 28.20 11.45
CA LYS A 73 -25.44 26.80 11.37
C LYS A 73 -25.56 26.19 12.76
N PRO A 74 -26.36 25.11 12.93
CA PRO A 74 -26.52 24.46 14.22
C PRO A 74 -25.21 24.03 14.88
N GLU A 75 -24.26 23.48 14.12
CA GLU A 75 -22.94 23.12 14.65
C GLU A 75 -22.14 24.32 15.19
N GLU A 76 -22.25 25.50 14.58
CA GLU A 76 -21.54 26.71 14.98
C GLU A 76 -22.12 27.29 16.28
N VAL A 77 -23.45 27.25 16.42
CA VAL A 77 -24.13 27.62 17.66
C VAL A 77 -23.77 26.64 18.78
N ALA A 78 -23.74 25.34 18.50
CA ALA A 78 -23.35 24.33 19.49
C ALA A 78 -21.89 24.47 19.95
N ALA A 79 -20.99 24.88 19.06
CA ALA A 79 -19.56 25.06 19.38
C ALA A 79 -19.29 26.29 20.26
N GLN A 80 -20.10 27.35 20.15
CA GLN A 80 -19.84 28.64 20.79
C GLN A 80 -20.79 28.94 21.97
N CYS A 81 -21.94 28.27 22.04
CA CYS A 81 -22.92 28.45 23.10
C CYS A 81 -22.95 27.25 24.06
N SER A 82 -23.49 27.44 25.27
CA SER A 82 -23.71 26.32 26.18
C SER A 82 -24.77 25.36 25.64
N LEU A 83 -24.68 24.08 26.05
CA LEU A 83 -25.61 23.03 25.62
C LEU A 83 -27.07 23.40 25.90
N ASP A 84 -27.36 24.00 27.06
CA ASP A 84 -28.72 24.44 27.43
C ASP A 84 -29.25 25.53 26.49
N VAL A 85 -28.39 26.47 26.08
CA VAL A 85 -28.75 27.55 25.15
C VAL A 85 -28.98 27.00 23.74
N TYR A 86 -28.12 26.08 23.29
CA TYR A 86 -28.29 25.40 22.01
C TYR A 86 -29.61 24.61 21.95
N GLN A 87 -29.93 23.84 23.00
CA GLN A 87 -31.19 23.10 23.09
C GLN A 87 -32.42 24.02 23.16
N ALA A 88 -32.33 25.13 23.90
CA ALA A 88 -33.39 26.15 23.96
C ALA A 88 -33.64 26.81 22.59
N TRP A 89 -32.58 27.05 21.82
CA TRP A 89 -32.71 27.60 20.47
C TRP A 89 -33.31 26.58 19.49
N GLN A 90 -32.82 25.34 19.49
CA GLN A 90 -33.36 24.22 18.70
C GLN A 90 -34.86 23.97 18.97
N SER A 91 -35.29 24.15 20.23
CA SER A 91 -36.68 23.98 20.65
C SER A 91 -37.54 25.25 20.52
N THR A 92 -36.98 26.35 20.00
CA THR A 92 -37.73 27.59 19.81
C THR A 92 -38.75 27.43 18.66
N PRO A 93 -40.07 27.60 18.92
CA PRO A 93 -41.06 27.54 17.87
C PRO A 93 -40.97 28.75 16.94
N PRO A 94 -41.46 28.64 15.68
CA PRO A 94 -41.52 29.78 14.76
C PRO A 94 -42.29 30.97 15.35
N CYS A 95 -41.76 32.18 15.15
CA CYS A 95 -42.41 33.44 15.54
C CYS A 95 -43.12 34.05 14.32
N GLU A 96 -44.40 33.72 14.13
CA GLU A 96 -45.22 34.20 13.00
C GLU A 96 -45.22 35.73 12.82
N PRO A 97 -45.33 36.57 13.88
CA PRO A 97 -45.25 38.03 13.72
C PRO A 97 -43.92 38.50 13.13
N ALA A 98 -42.80 37.88 13.51
CA ALA A 98 -41.48 38.23 12.98
C ALA A 98 -41.30 37.76 11.52
N LEU A 99 -41.86 36.60 11.16
CA LEU A 99 -41.85 36.10 9.78
C LEU A 99 -42.60 37.03 8.82
N LEU A 100 -43.64 37.71 9.30
CA LEU A 100 -44.43 38.68 8.55
C LEU A 100 -43.89 40.12 8.64
N GLY A 101 -42.74 40.33 9.29
CA GLY A 101 -42.10 41.64 9.44
C GLY A 101 -42.82 42.60 10.41
N SER A 102 -43.65 42.08 11.32
CA SER A 102 -44.31 42.88 12.36
C SER A 102 -43.33 43.26 13.47
N TYR A 103 -43.44 44.51 13.95
CA TYR A 103 -42.69 45.00 15.12
C TYR A 103 -43.29 44.54 16.46
N ASP A 104 -44.51 43.98 16.46
CA ASP A 104 -45.15 43.46 17.66
C ASP A 104 -44.86 41.96 17.83
N THR A 105 -43.78 41.66 18.53
CA THR A 105 -43.30 40.29 18.78
C THR A 105 -43.56 39.84 20.23
N PHE A 106 -44.43 40.53 20.97
CA PHE A 106 -44.68 40.30 22.40
C PHE A 106 -45.16 38.86 22.73
N GLY A 107 -45.77 38.18 21.76
CA GLY A 107 -46.23 36.79 21.90
C GLY A 107 -45.18 35.72 21.60
N CYS A 108 -43.99 36.08 21.10
CA CYS A 108 -42.98 35.12 20.67
C CYS A 108 -42.20 34.54 21.86
N LYS A 109 -41.92 33.24 21.81
CA LYS A 109 -41.25 32.49 22.87
C LYS A 109 -39.94 31.94 22.35
N GLY A 110 -38.97 31.74 23.24
CA GLY A 110 -37.67 31.18 22.90
C GLY A 110 -36.65 32.23 22.49
N LEU A 111 -35.78 31.87 21.54
CA LEU A 111 -34.61 32.65 21.15
C LEU A 111 -34.65 33.07 19.67
N TYR A 112 -34.02 34.20 19.35
CA TYR A 112 -33.81 34.63 17.96
C TYR A 112 -32.40 35.11 17.72
N LEU A 113 -31.97 35.00 16.47
CA LEU A 113 -30.68 35.49 16.00
C LEU A 113 -30.84 36.94 15.56
N HIS A 114 -29.92 37.79 16.01
CA HIS A 114 -29.82 39.18 15.61
C HIS A 114 -28.43 39.45 15.07
N PHE A 115 -28.37 39.93 13.83
CA PHE A 115 -27.13 40.34 13.20
C PHE A 115 -26.64 41.65 13.82
N ILE A 116 -25.37 41.69 14.21
CA ILE A 116 -24.77 42.86 14.88
C ILE A 116 -23.86 43.61 13.94
N SER A 117 -22.84 42.94 13.44
CA SER A 117 -21.81 43.57 12.63
C SER A 117 -21.08 42.54 11.77
N ASN A 118 -20.37 43.02 10.77
CA ASN A 118 -19.31 42.28 10.13
C ASN A 118 -18.05 43.14 10.11
N LYS A 119 -16.89 42.50 10.22
CA LYS A 119 -15.60 43.19 10.14
C LYS A 119 -14.57 42.32 9.42
N PRO A 120 -13.66 42.93 8.64
CA PRO A 120 -12.50 42.22 8.13
C PRO A 120 -11.60 41.83 9.32
N THR A 121 -11.18 40.58 9.35
CA THR A 121 -10.26 40.05 10.36
C THR A 121 -9.28 39.09 9.69
N GLN A 122 -8.28 38.63 10.44
CA GLN A 122 -7.28 37.68 9.97
C GLN A 122 -7.28 36.46 10.89
N LYS A 123 -7.18 35.26 10.29
CA LYS A 123 -6.85 34.04 11.04
C LYS A 123 -5.48 33.54 10.61
N GLU A 124 -4.73 33.08 11.60
CA GLU A 124 -3.50 32.34 11.39
C GLU A 124 -3.84 30.92 10.96
N LEU A 125 -3.43 30.57 9.74
CA LEU A 125 -3.43 29.18 9.29
C LEU A 125 -2.00 28.67 9.31
N VAL A 126 -1.76 27.66 10.12
CA VAL A 126 -0.50 26.91 10.14
C VAL A 126 -0.55 25.86 9.04
N ILE A 127 0.39 25.93 8.10
CA ILE A 127 0.53 24.99 6.99
C ILE A 127 1.76 24.15 7.21
N GLU A 128 1.60 22.82 7.12
CA GLU A 128 2.73 21.89 7.09
C GLU A 128 3.40 21.93 5.71
N LEU A 129 4.71 22.11 5.72
CA LEU A 129 5.55 22.17 4.53
C LEU A 129 6.05 20.75 4.18
N PRO A 130 6.19 20.43 2.89
CA PRO A 130 6.69 19.11 2.47
C PRO A 130 8.12 18.87 2.95
N LEU A 131 8.40 17.63 3.37
CA LEU A 131 9.73 17.21 3.80
C LEU A 131 10.69 17.07 2.61
N ALA A 132 11.98 17.24 2.89
CA ALA A 132 13.04 16.80 1.99
C ALA A 132 12.97 15.28 1.74
N GLY A 133 13.47 14.84 0.59
CA GLY A 133 13.55 13.43 0.18
C GLY A 133 14.93 13.04 -0.34
N ALA A 134 15.11 11.75 -0.61
CA ALA A 134 16.33 11.24 -1.24
C ALA A 134 16.00 10.04 -2.15
N THR A 135 16.59 10.01 -3.33
CA THR A 135 16.43 8.95 -4.33
C THR A 135 17.76 8.27 -4.64
N ILE A 136 17.72 7.04 -5.14
CA ILE A 136 18.92 6.28 -5.49
C ILE A 136 18.91 5.77 -6.94
N SER A 137 20.08 5.76 -7.57
CA SER A 137 20.34 5.23 -8.91
C SER A 137 21.75 4.61 -8.97
N LEU A 138 22.09 3.93 -10.07
CA LEU A 138 23.46 3.48 -10.32
C LEU A 138 24.19 4.44 -11.28
N GLU A 139 25.41 4.80 -10.91
CA GLU A 139 26.33 5.56 -11.75
C GLU A 139 27.34 4.59 -12.39
N GLY A 140 27.55 4.71 -13.71
CA GLY A 140 28.45 3.84 -14.46
C GLY A 140 27.86 2.47 -14.84
N CYS A 141 26.57 2.23 -14.55
CA CYS A 141 25.86 1.05 -15.03
C CYS A 141 24.36 1.32 -15.20
N GLN A 142 23.77 0.75 -16.26
CA GLN A 142 22.32 0.70 -16.48
C GLN A 142 21.94 -0.77 -16.68
N PRO A 143 21.78 -1.54 -15.59
CA PRO A 143 21.49 -2.96 -15.69
C PRO A 143 20.11 -3.19 -16.32
N THR A 144 20.04 -4.16 -17.23
CA THR A 144 18.77 -4.66 -17.77
C THR A 144 18.40 -5.96 -17.08
N PHE A 145 17.17 -6.04 -16.60
CA PHE A 145 16.60 -7.25 -16.03
C PHE A 145 16.38 -8.31 -17.14
N PRO A 146 16.61 -9.61 -16.88
CA PRO A 146 17.01 -10.25 -15.61
C PRO A 146 18.51 -10.37 -15.37
N GLU A 147 19.35 -10.06 -16.37
CA GLU A 147 20.80 -10.29 -16.29
C GLU A 147 21.50 -9.34 -15.32
N ASN A 148 20.89 -8.17 -15.06
CA ASN A 148 21.35 -7.12 -14.15
C ASN A 148 22.88 -6.89 -14.19
N HIS A 149 23.44 -6.98 -15.40
CA HIS A 149 24.87 -7.04 -15.63
C HIS A 149 25.46 -5.64 -15.81
N CYS A 150 26.54 -5.39 -15.08
CA CYS A 150 27.35 -4.19 -15.13
C CYS A 150 28.76 -4.52 -15.61
N PRO A 151 29.28 -3.89 -16.68
CA PRO A 151 30.61 -4.19 -17.20
C PRO A 151 31.73 -3.82 -16.21
N THR A 152 31.48 -2.84 -15.35
CA THR A 152 32.38 -2.36 -14.31
C THR A 152 31.60 -2.23 -13.01
N LEU A 153 32.32 -2.32 -11.88
CA LEU A 153 31.75 -2.10 -10.56
C LEU A 153 31.18 -0.67 -10.47
N PRO A 154 29.85 -0.49 -10.37
CA PRO A 154 29.25 0.85 -10.40
C PRO A 154 29.28 1.51 -9.02
N ASN A 155 28.95 2.80 -8.99
CA ASN A 155 28.69 3.52 -7.75
C ASN A 155 27.17 3.60 -7.51
N LEU A 156 26.77 3.57 -6.24
CA LEU A 156 25.41 3.93 -5.84
C LEU A 156 25.33 5.46 -5.70
N LEU A 157 24.57 6.08 -6.60
CA LEU A 157 24.32 7.52 -6.57
C LEU A 157 23.07 7.81 -5.75
N ILE A 158 23.25 8.50 -4.63
CA ILE A 158 22.16 9.02 -3.80
C ILE A 158 21.99 10.50 -4.15
N SER A 159 20.76 10.93 -4.44
CA SER A 159 20.42 12.31 -4.79
C SER A 159 19.36 12.84 -3.84
N GLY A 160 19.66 13.91 -3.12
CA GLY A 160 18.72 14.59 -2.25
C GLY A 160 17.79 15.52 -3.02
N GLN A 161 16.54 15.63 -2.56
CA GLN A 161 15.52 16.48 -3.16
C GLN A 161 14.92 17.41 -2.10
N GLU A 162 14.99 18.71 -2.36
CA GLU A 162 14.42 19.74 -1.50
C GLU A 162 13.23 20.40 -2.20
N PRO A 163 11.98 20.20 -1.73
CA PRO A 163 10.80 20.77 -2.37
C PRO A 163 10.64 22.28 -2.13
N LEU A 164 11.25 22.85 -1.09
CA LEU A 164 11.10 24.27 -0.78
C LEU A 164 12.01 25.14 -1.67
N PRO A 165 11.48 26.20 -2.30
CA PRO A 165 12.21 26.98 -3.30
C PRO A 165 13.40 27.78 -2.74
N ASN A 166 13.40 28.06 -1.44
CA ASN A 166 14.45 28.83 -0.78
C ASN A 166 15.41 27.95 0.03
N GLU A 167 15.19 26.64 0.04
CA GLU A 167 16.03 25.69 0.75
C GLU A 167 16.79 24.81 -0.24
N ARG A 168 17.82 24.11 0.24
CA ARG A 168 18.59 23.14 -0.53
C ARG A 168 19.07 22.00 0.35
N ILE A 169 19.40 20.87 -0.28
CA ILE A 169 20.13 19.81 0.39
C ILE A 169 21.59 20.23 0.58
N ILE A 170 22.06 20.16 1.82
CA ILE A 170 23.42 20.55 2.23
C ILE A 170 24.33 19.35 2.49
N ALA A 171 23.77 18.19 2.79
CA ALA A 171 24.51 16.96 2.95
C ALA A 171 23.64 15.73 2.69
N ILE A 172 24.30 14.61 2.40
CA ILE A 172 23.71 13.27 2.43
C ILE A 172 24.49 12.44 3.44
N GLU A 173 23.76 11.79 4.33
CA GLU A 173 24.29 10.94 5.37
C GLU A 173 23.69 9.54 5.27
N GLY A 174 24.40 8.57 5.84
CA GLY A 174 23.88 7.22 5.89
C GLY A 174 24.84 6.21 6.46
N ILE A 175 24.46 4.95 6.35
CA ILE A 175 25.20 3.78 6.79
C ILE A 175 25.25 2.79 5.63
N TYR A 176 26.45 2.40 5.19
CA TYR A 176 26.66 1.38 4.17
C TYR A 176 27.45 0.22 4.76
N ALA A 177 26.85 -0.97 4.81
CA ALA A 177 27.47 -2.16 5.41
C ALA A 177 28.05 -1.88 6.82
N ASP A 178 27.22 -1.30 7.69
CA ASP A 178 27.53 -0.87 9.06
C ASP A 178 28.59 0.24 9.19
N GLN A 179 29.05 0.83 8.08
CA GLN A 179 29.98 1.95 8.08
C GLN A 179 29.24 3.26 7.80
N PRO A 180 29.31 4.26 8.69
CA PRO A 180 28.71 5.56 8.42
C PRO A 180 29.44 6.26 7.27
N PHE A 181 28.69 6.98 6.43
CA PHE A 181 29.23 7.84 5.39
C PHE A 181 28.61 9.23 5.47
N TYR A 182 29.35 10.22 4.95
CA TYR A 182 28.94 11.61 4.87
C TYR A 182 29.44 12.19 3.54
N CYS A 183 28.53 12.83 2.81
CA CYS A 183 28.82 13.54 1.57
C CYS A 183 28.31 14.98 1.72
N GLU A 184 29.20 15.96 1.51
CA GLU A 184 28.81 17.37 1.45
C GLU A 184 28.09 17.66 0.12
N GLY A 185 26.94 18.33 0.19
CA GLY A 185 26.13 18.72 -0.97
C GLY A 185 24.93 17.81 -1.23
N PRO A 186 24.25 18.02 -2.38
CA PRO A 186 22.97 17.39 -2.70
C PRO A 186 23.07 15.98 -3.30
N SER A 187 24.28 15.45 -3.48
CA SER A 187 24.52 14.15 -4.12
C SER A 187 25.69 13.42 -3.49
N CYS A 188 25.60 12.10 -3.38
CA CYS A 188 26.62 11.24 -2.80
C CYS A 188 26.83 10.03 -3.72
N SER A 189 28.04 9.89 -4.25
CA SER A 189 28.43 8.72 -5.06
C SER A 189 29.21 7.75 -4.18
N LEU A 190 28.59 6.63 -3.83
CA LEU A 190 29.15 5.60 -2.96
C LEU A 190 29.73 4.46 -3.80
N PRO A 191 31.04 4.17 -3.71
CA PRO A 191 31.61 3.05 -4.44
C PRO A 191 31.10 1.73 -3.87
N LEU A 192 30.41 0.95 -4.70
CA LEU A 192 29.93 -0.35 -4.29
C LEU A 192 31.10 -1.33 -4.14
N LYS A 193 30.91 -2.29 -3.24
CA LYS A 193 31.85 -3.40 -2.98
C LYS A 193 31.14 -4.73 -3.21
N PRO A 194 31.89 -5.81 -3.52
CA PRO A 194 31.32 -7.15 -3.56
C PRO A 194 30.61 -7.49 -2.25
N THR A 195 29.45 -8.13 -2.35
CA THR A 195 28.60 -8.49 -1.21
C THR A 195 28.39 -10.01 -1.12
N PRO A 196 27.86 -10.52 0.01
CA PRO A 196 27.24 -11.83 0.06
C PRO A 196 26.04 -11.95 -0.91
N LEU A 197 25.54 -13.17 -1.11
CA LEU A 197 24.38 -13.46 -1.98
C LEU A 197 23.07 -12.88 -1.43
N GLU A 198 23.03 -12.60 -0.14
CA GLU A 198 21.92 -11.96 0.58
C GLU A 198 21.99 -10.42 0.47
N GLY A 199 23.05 -9.88 -0.12
CA GLY A 199 23.33 -8.45 -0.21
C GLY A 199 23.62 -7.79 1.13
N VAL A 200 23.68 -6.46 1.13
CA VAL A 200 23.94 -5.62 2.30
C VAL A 200 22.95 -4.47 2.37
N GLU A 201 22.67 -4.00 3.59
CA GLU A 201 21.79 -2.84 3.81
C GLU A 201 22.55 -1.53 3.61
N VAL A 202 21.86 -0.56 3.02
CA VAL A 202 22.24 0.85 2.91
C VAL A 202 21.12 1.67 3.53
N GLN A 203 21.40 2.41 4.60
CA GLN A 203 20.51 3.43 5.13
C GLN A 203 20.97 4.80 4.66
N PHE A 204 20.06 5.68 4.28
CA PHE A 204 20.42 7.03 3.81
C PHE A 204 19.32 8.06 4.06
N TRP A 205 19.71 9.31 4.25
CA TRP A 205 18.82 10.47 4.37
C TRP A 205 19.52 11.73 3.87
N ALA A 206 18.72 12.72 3.47
CA ALA A 206 19.19 14.03 3.06
C ALA A 206 19.06 15.04 4.21
N VAL A 207 20.04 15.94 4.35
CA VAL A 207 20.03 17.04 5.32
C VAL A 207 19.71 18.33 4.58
N SER A 208 18.68 19.04 5.02
CA SER A 208 18.22 20.29 4.40
C SER A 208 18.84 21.52 5.06
N SER A 209 19.04 22.59 4.30
CA SER A 209 19.37 23.92 4.84
C SER A 209 18.28 24.50 5.75
N PHE A 210 17.06 23.93 5.71
CA PHE A 210 15.98 24.28 6.63
C PHE A 210 16.32 23.92 8.09
N GLY A 211 17.27 22.99 8.29
CA GLY A 211 17.68 22.50 9.61
C GLY A 211 17.11 21.14 9.99
N ASP A 212 16.38 20.48 9.09
CA ASP A 212 15.81 19.14 9.29
C ASP A 212 16.44 18.09 8.36
N THR A 213 16.00 16.83 8.52
CA THR A 213 16.40 15.71 7.68
C THR A 213 15.20 15.08 7.00
N SER A 214 15.41 14.48 5.83
CA SER A 214 14.43 13.57 5.24
C SER A 214 14.15 12.38 6.17
N PRO A 215 13.08 11.61 5.93
CA PRO A 215 12.97 10.26 6.46
C PRO A 215 14.24 9.46 6.17
N LYS A 216 14.55 8.51 7.06
CA LYS A 216 15.64 7.55 6.85
C LYS A 216 15.13 6.45 5.92
N TYR A 217 15.66 6.42 4.72
CA TYR A 217 15.34 5.40 3.73
C TYR A 217 16.27 4.21 3.85
N LYS A 218 15.80 3.07 3.36
CA LYS A 218 16.58 1.83 3.28
C LYS A 218 16.66 1.34 1.84
N ALA A 219 17.81 0.80 1.49
CA ALA A 219 18.02 0.03 0.28
C ALA A 219 18.80 -1.24 0.61
N PHE A 220 18.53 -2.30 -0.12
CA PHE A 220 19.32 -3.52 -0.09
C PHE A 220 20.07 -3.62 -1.41
N VAL A 221 21.38 -3.76 -1.33
CA VAL A 221 22.25 -3.82 -2.51
C VAL A 221 22.99 -5.14 -2.53
N ARG A 222 22.94 -5.84 -3.67
CA ARG A 222 23.70 -7.05 -3.90
C ARG A 222 24.62 -6.86 -5.10
N VAL A 223 25.89 -7.20 -4.92
CA VAL A 223 26.95 -7.07 -5.92
C VAL A 223 27.75 -8.35 -5.94
N VAL A 224 27.59 -9.14 -7.00
CA VAL A 224 28.26 -10.44 -7.16
C VAL A 224 29.10 -10.39 -8.43
N GLU A 225 30.34 -10.87 -8.37
CA GLU A 225 31.17 -11.01 -9.56
C GLU A 225 30.59 -12.13 -10.43
N THR A 226 30.27 -11.85 -11.70
CA THR A 226 29.75 -12.87 -12.62
C THR A 226 30.91 -13.76 -13.06
N GLY A 227 31.19 -14.80 -12.27
CA GLY A 227 32.30 -15.71 -12.51
C GLY A 227 32.02 -16.77 -13.57
N VAL A 228 31.98 -16.40 -14.86
CA VAL A 228 32.27 -17.34 -15.97
C VAL A 228 32.86 -16.57 -17.15
N ARG A 229 34.19 -16.65 -17.35
CA ARG A 229 34.82 -16.17 -18.60
C ARG A 229 34.50 -17.14 -19.73
N GLN A 230 33.71 -16.72 -20.72
CA GLN A 230 33.70 -17.39 -22.04
C GLN A 230 34.54 -16.60 -23.06
N THR A 231 34.62 -15.27 -22.92
CA THR A 231 35.48 -14.37 -23.70
C THR A 231 36.14 -13.29 -22.83
N PRO A 232 37.20 -12.60 -23.30
CA PRO A 232 37.88 -11.53 -22.56
C PRO A 232 37.00 -10.30 -22.23
N SER A 233 35.80 -10.19 -22.82
CA SER A 233 34.82 -9.15 -22.58
C SER A 233 33.68 -9.54 -21.62
N ASP A 234 33.64 -10.79 -21.13
CA ASP A 234 32.57 -11.30 -20.26
C ASP A 234 32.84 -11.11 -18.75
N SER A 235 33.81 -10.27 -18.39
CA SER A 235 34.00 -9.89 -16.99
C SER A 235 33.04 -8.77 -16.62
N GLY A 236 32.29 -8.95 -15.55
CA GLY A 236 31.40 -7.93 -15.03
C GLY A 236 30.82 -8.28 -13.66
N TRP A 237 29.82 -7.51 -13.28
CA TRP A 237 29.19 -7.52 -11.97
C TRP A 237 27.69 -7.67 -12.13
N TYR A 238 27.11 -8.57 -11.36
CA TYR A 238 25.68 -8.68 -11.19
C TYR A 238 25.28 -7.74 -10.05
N VAL A 239 24.44 -6.73 -10.33
CA VAL A 239 24.08 -5.68 -9.36
C VAL A 239 22.58 -5.55 -9.23
N ASP A 240 22.06 -5.82 -8.03
CA ASP A 240 20.65 -5.57 -7.68
C ASP A 240 20.53 -4.49 -6.63
N VAL A 241 19.46 -3.70 -6.74
CA VAL A 241 19.09 -2.68 -5.76
C VAL A 241 17.59 -2.79 -5.47
N LEU A 242 17.25 -3.07 -4.22
CA LEU A 242 15.87 -3.09 -3.73
C LEU A 242 15.63 -1.87 -2.84
N SER A 243 14.77 -0.94 -3.26
CA SER A 243 14.36 0.22 -2.46
C SER A 243 13.14 0.90 -3.07
N SER A 244 12.29 1.46 -2.23
CA SER A 244 11.18 2.32 -2.65
C SER A 244 11.66 3.66 -3.25
N GLN A 245 12.94 4.00 -3.08
CA GLN A 245 13.56 5.22 -3.60
C GLN A 245 14.38 4.98 -4.87
N TRP A 246 14.31 3.77 -5.45
CA TRP A 246 15.08 3.39 -6.64
C TRP A 246 14.49 3.98 -7.93
N LEU A 247 15.35 4.66 -8.71
CA LEU A 247 14.97 5.30 -9.97
C LEU A 247 15.27 4.46 -11.23
N GLY A 248 15.90 3.29 -11.09
CA GLY A 248 16.14 2.40 -12.23
C GLY A 248 14.87 1.64 -12.63
N SER A 249 15.01 0.67 -13.53
CA SER A 249 13.89 -0.18 -13.95
C SER A 249 13.17 -0.76 -12.73
N PRO A 250 11.84 -0.56 -12.62
CA PRO A 250 11.12 -0.84 -11.39
C PRO A 250 11.19 -2.34 -11.06
N MET A 251 11.60 -2.64 -9.83
CA MET A 251 11.46 -3.95 -9.20
C MET A 251 10.23 -4.01 -8.30
N ALA A 252 9.20 -3.17 -8.57
CA ALA A 252 8.01 -2.99 -7.74
C ALA A 252 7.16 -4.27 -7.69
N SER A 253 7.70 -5.29 -7.05
CA SER A 253 7.29 -6.69 -7.05
C SER A 253 7.34 -7.19 -5.61
N CYS A 254 6.88 -8.41 -5.39
CA CYS A 254 6.99 -9.06 -4.08
C CYS A 254 8.43 -9.16 -3.56
N ALA A 255 9.45 -9.11 -4.45
CA ALA A 255 10.86 -9.05 -4.06
C ALA A 255 11.18 -7.85 -3.16
N GLU A 256 10.58 -6.69 -3.44
CA GLU A 256 10.74 -5.47 -2.63
C GLU A 256 10.06 -5.61 -1.28
N THR A 257 8.79 -6.07 -1.26
CA THR A 257 8.04 -6.32 -0.01
C THR A 257 8.83 -7.26 0.90
N TRP A 258 9.41 -8.31 0.34
CA TRP A 258 10.16 -9.31 1.10
C TRP A 258 11.60 -8.90 1.39
N GLN A 259 12.14 -7.91 0.69
CA GLN A 259 13.57 -7.62 0.63
C GLN A 259 14.38 -8.88 0.27
N ALA A 260 13.86 -9.66 -0.68
CA ALA A 260 14.44 -10.92 -1.12
C ALA A 260 14.94 -10.80 -2.56
N PHE A 261 16.25 -10.92 -2.76
CA PHE A 261 16.82 -10.92 -4.09
C PHE A 261 16.45 -12.19 -4.86
N GLN A 262 16.24 -12.05 -6.17
CA GLN A 262 16.08 -13.19 -7.07
C GLN A 262 17.38 -14.02 -7.14
N PRO A 263 17.36 -15.25 -7.67
CA PRO A 263 18.60 -15.98 -7.93
C PRO A 263 19.50 -15.24 -8.93
N VAL A 264 20.83 -15.35 -8.76
CA VAL A 264 21.79 -14.79 -9.73
C VAL A 264 21.61 -15.53 -11.06
N GLY A 265 21.50 -14.79 -12.16
CA GLY A 265 21.15 -15.34 -13.48
C GLY A 265 19.65 -15.39 -13.76
N GLY A 266 18.82 -14.89 -12.84
CA GLY A 266 17.38 -14.78 -12.99
C GLY A 266 16.59 -15.87 -12.27
N PRO A 267 15.27 -15.71 -12.16
CA PRO A 267 14.40 -16.68 -11.50
C PRO A 267 14.18 -17.91 -12.39
N PRO A 268 13.74 -19.04 -11.81
CA PRO A 268 13.33 -20.20 -12.61
C PRO A 268 12.16 -19.83 -13.55
N LEU A 269 11.95 -20.62 -14.61
CA LEU A 269 10.98 -20.30 -15.67
C LEU A 269 9.56 -20.01 -15.14
N TRP A 270 9.10 -20.77 -14.15
CA TRP A 270 7.79 -20.59 -13.51
C TRP A 270 7.63 -19.27 -12.75
N LEU A 271 8.74 -18.57 -12.45
CA LEU A 271 8.81 -17.23 -11.86
C LEU A 271 9.36 -16.18 -12.83
N SER A 272 9.42 -16.49 -14.12
CA SER A 272 9.86 -15.54 -15.14
C SER A 272 8.74 -14.57 -15.51
N SER A 273 9.13 -13.31 -15.70
CA SER A 273 8.32 -12.34 -16.43
C SER A 273 8.78 -12.36 -17.88
N ALA A 274 8.09 -13.15 -18.69
CA ALA A 274 8.36 -13.25 -20.12
C ALA A 274 8.40 -11.86 -20.78
N SER A 275 9.39 -11.61 -21.65
CA SER A 275 9.48 -10.33 -22.38
C SER A 275 8.49 -10.22 -23.54
N SER A 276 7.83 -11.32 -23.91
CA SER A 276 6.84 -11.39 -24.98
C SER A 276 5.76 -12.44 -24.71
N THR A 277 4.64 -12.35 -25.42
CA THR A 277 3.54 -13.32 -25.36
C THR A 277 3.94 -14.69 -25.87
N ASP A 278 4.81 -14.76 -26.88
CA ASP A 278 5.26 -16.03 -27.47
C ASP A 278 5.99 -16.92 -26.46
N LEU A 279 6.66 -16.30 -25.49
CA LEU A 279 7.36 -16.99 -24.40
C LEU A 279 6.40 -17.46 -23.29
N LEU A 280 5.17 -16.94 -23.24
CA LEU A 280 4.13 -17.44 -22.33
C LEU A 280 3.30 -18.56 -22.96
N SER A 281 3.21 -18.61 -24.29
CA SER A 281 2.33 -19.54 -24.99
C SER A 281 2.60 -21.01 -24.64
N SER A 282 1.53 -21.77 -24.45
CA SER A 282 1.54 -23.18 -24.06
C SER A 282 0.65 -24.02 -24.97
N ASP A 283 0.96 -25.30 -25.09
CA ASP A 283 0.18 -26.30 -25.84
C ASP A 283 -0.34 -27.42 -24.93
N GLU A 284 -0.48 -27.12 -23.63
CA GLU A 284 -0.87 -28.08 -22.61
C GLU A 284 -2.24 -28.73 -22.93
N PRO A 285 -2.33 -30.08 -22.87
CA PRO A 285 -3.54 -30.81 -23.24
C PRO A 285 -4.57 -30.82 -22.11
N TYR A 286 -5.22 -29.68 -21.89
CA TYR A 286 -6.22 -29.50 -20.85
C TYR A 286 -7.52 -30.28 -21.13
N TYR A 287 -7.63 -31.49 -20.57
CA TYR A 287 -8.81 -32.36 -20.72
C TYR A 287 -10.11 -31.72 -20.24
N TYR A 288 -10.08 -30.89 -19.20
CA TYR A 288 -11.30 -30.21 -18.74
C TYR A 288 -11.73 -29.15 -19.75
N LEU A 289 -10.80 -28.29 -20.18
CA LEU A 289 -11.09 -27.27 -21.17
C LEU A 289 -11.60 -27.89 -22.47
N ALA A 290 -10.99 -28.98 -22.93
CA ALA A 290 -11.46 -29.73 -24.10
C ALA A 290 -12.90 -30.21 -23.91
N GLY A 291 -13.22 -30.80 -22.75
CA GLY A 291 -14.56 -31.24 -22.42
C GLY A 291 -15.58 -30.09 -22.44
N ARG A 292 -15.21 -28.90 -21.93
CA ARG A 292 -16.06 -27.70 -21.99
C ARG A 292 -16.25 -27.19 -23.41
N LEU A 293 -15.19 -27.09 -24.20
CA LEU A 293 -15.28 -26.65 -25.60
C LEU A 293 -16.18 -27.57 -26.43
N ILE A 294 -16.09 -28.89 -26.23
CA ILE A 294 -17.00 -29.86 -26.89
C ILE A 294 -18.43 -29.68 -26.37
N SER A 295 -18.62 -29.60 -25.04
CA SER A 295 -19.96 -29.46 -24.43
C SER A 295 -20.70 -28.19 -24.88
N GLN A 296 -19.95 -27.12 -25.16
CA GLN A 296 -20.49 -25.85 -25.63
C GLN A 296 -20.60 -25.78 -27.17
N GLY A 297 -20.32 -26.87 -27.87
CA GLY A 297 -20.42 -26.95 -29.33
C GLY A 297 -19.35 -26.16 -30.09
N VAL A 298 -18.27 -25.73 -29.41
CA VAL A 298 -17.12 -25.09 -30.05
C VAL A 298 -16.32 -26.11 -30.87
N VAL A 299 -16.27 -27.35 -30.38
CA VAL A 299 -15.61 -28.48 -31.04
C VAL A 299 -16.65 -29.55 -31.34
N ASP A 300 -16.76 -29.95 -32.61
CA ASP A 300 -17.57 -31.10 -33.00
C ASP A 300 -16.76 -32.39 -32.80
N ALA A 301 -17.13 -33.17 -31.78
CA ALA A 301 -16.56 -34.47 -31.48
C ALA A 301 -17.53 -35.63 -31.74
N SER A 302 -18.54 -35.44 -32.60
CA SER A 302 -19.52 -36.48 -32.93
C SER A 302 -18.90 -37.74 -33.56
N ALA A 303 -17.69 -37.63 -34.12
CA ALA A 303 -16.93 -38.74 -34.66
C ALA A 303 -16.31 -39.65 -33.58
N CYS A 304 -16.25 -39.20 -32.33
CA CYS A 304 -15.69 -39.96 -31.22
C CYS A 304 -16.73 -40.93 -30.62
N PRO A 305 -16.32 -42.12 -30.13
CA PRO A 305 -17.25 -43.15 -29.63
C PRO A 305 -18.20 -42.73 -28.50
N THR A 306 -17.86 -41.69 -27.75
CA THR A 306 -18.64 -41.13 -26.62
C THR A 306 -19.15 -39.71 -26.88
N GLY A 307 -19.03 -39.22 -28.12
CA GLY A 307 -19.09 -37.78 -28.39
C GLY A 307 -17.87 -37.02 -27.87
N GLY A 308 -16.79 -37.73 -27.50
CA GLY A 308 -15.53 -37.15 -27.06
C GLY A 308 -15.48 -36.72 -25.60
N ILE A 309 -16.49 -37.07 -24.79
CA ILE A 309 -16.64 -36.62 -23.40
C ILE A 309 -16.86 -37.82 -22.46
N LEU A 310 -16.15 -37.82 -21.34
CA LEU A 310 -16.30 -38.76 -20.23
C LEU A 310 -17.47 -38.36 -19.31
N PRO A 311 -18.04 -39.29 -18.51
CA PRO A 311 -19.17 -38.97 -17.61
C PRO A 311 -18.91 -37.87 -16.57
N ASN A 312 -17.64 -37.58 -16.25
CA ASN A 312 -17.24 -36.51 -15.35
C ASN A 312 -17.12 -35.13 -16.05
N GLY A 313 -17.45 -35.04 -17.34
CA GLY A 313 -17.39 -33.81 -18.14
C GLY A 313 -16.03 -33.50 -18.76
N TYR A 314 -15.00 -34.29 -18.49
CA TYR A 314 -13.69 -34.15 -19.14
C TYR A 314 -13.72 -34.76 -20.53
N ALA A 315 -12.89 -34.28 -21.45
CA ALA A 315 -12.73 -34.95 -22.74
C ALA A 315 -12.15 -36.36 -22.57
N ASP A 316 -12.50 -37.29 -23.46
CA ASP A 316 -11.72 -38.50 -23.64
C ASP A 316 -10.51 -38.24 -24.57
N VAL A 317 -9.68 -39.25 -24.84
CA VAL A 317 -8.50 -39.10 -25.70
C VAL A 317 -8.88 -38.63 -27.11
N CYS A 318 -9.97 -39.16 -27.68
CA CYS A 318 -10.42 -38.77 -29.01
C CYS A 318 -10.91 -37.32 -29.04
N GLY A 319 -11.72 -36.93 -28.05
CA GLY A 319 -12.21 -35.55 -27.90
C GLY A 319 -11.08 -34.57 -27.69
N LEU A 320 -10.07 -34.92 -26.89
CA LEU A 320 -8.88 -34.10 -26.68
C LEU A 320 -8.12 -33.85 -28.00
N GLU A 321 -7.88 -34.90 -28.79
CA GLU A 321 -7.19 -34.78 -30.08
C GLU A 321 -7.93 -33.84 -31.04
N LEU A 322 -9.25 -33.96 -31.14
CA LEU A 322 -10.08 -33.06 -31.96
C LEU A 322 -10.08 -31.62 -31.43
N ALA A 323 -9.99 -31.44 -30.10
CA ALA A 323 -10.00 -30.14 -29.46
C ALA A 323 -8.63 -29.42 -29.47
N ARG A 324 -7.51 -30.10 -29.76
CA ARG A 324 -6.14 -29.53 -29.70
C ARG A 324 -5.98 -28.13 -30.33
N PRO A 325 -6.40 -27.86 -31.58
CA PRO A 325 -6.22 -26.53 -32.17
C PRO A 325 -7.03 -25.46 -31.43
N TYR A 326 -8.20 -25.81 -30.90
CA TYR A 326 -9.05 -24.91 -30.13
C TYR A 326 -8.50 -24.69 -28.72
N LEU A 327 -7.91 -25.71 -28.10
CA LEU A 327 -7.21 -25.59 -26.82
C LEU A 327 -6.07 -24.59 -26.91
N GLN A 328 -5.23 -24.71 -27.94
CA GLN A 328 -4.08 -23.83 -28.12
C GLN A 328 -4.51 -22.38 -28.34
N ALA A 329 -5.54 -22.14 -29.17
CA ALA A 329 -6.09 -20.81 -29.37
C ALA A 329 -6.72 -20.26 -28.08
N TRP A 330 -7.51 -21.08 -27.37
CA TRP A 330 -8.25 -20.65 -26.20
C TRP A 330 -7.34 -20.32 -25.02
N GLN A 331 -6.34 -21.17 -24.72
CA GLN A 331 -5.47 -20.97 -23.56
C GLN A 331 -4.54 -19.76 -23.73
N ASN A 332 -4.10 -19.47 -24.97
CA ASN A 332 -3.11 -18.42 -25.24
C ASN A 332 -3.73 -17.07 -25.61
N GLN A 333 -5.04 -16.98 -25.84
CA GLN A 333 -5.71 -15.69 -26.11
C GLN A 333 -5.56 -14.69 -24.95
N PHE A 334 -5.31 -15.19 -23.73
CA PHE A 334 -5.18 -14.39 -22.52
C PHE A 334 -3.75 -13.88 -22.27
N ASP A 335 -2.75 -14.36 -23.01
CA ASP A 335 -1.32 -14.14 -22.72
C ASP A 335 -0.95 -12.66 -22.71
N ALA A 336 -1.46 -11.88 -23.68
CA ALA A 336 -1.20 -10.45 -23.74
C ALA A 336 -1.71 -9.73 -22.48
N LYS A 337 -2.92 -10.09 -22.02
CA LYS A 337 -3.51 -9.46 -20.85
C LYS A 337 -2.90 -9.95 -19.54
N ILE A 338 -2.49 -11.22 -19.48
CA ILE A 338 -1.69 -11.77 -18.37
C ILE A 338 -0.38 -10.99 -18.24
N LEU A 339 0.34 -10.80 -19.34
CA LEU A 339 1.62 -10.09 -19.35
C LEU A 339 1.47 -8.63 -18.91
N GLU A 340 0.46 -7.93 -19.44
CA GLU A 340 0.13 -6.56 -19.03
C GLU A 340 -0.15 -6.49 -17.53
N ALA A 341 -1.09 -7.30 -17.03
CA ALA A 341 -1.47 -7.32 -15.62
C ALA A 341 -0.31 -7.71 -14.70
N ALA A 342 0.54 -8.66 -15.13
CA ALA A 342 1.72 -9.09 -14.40
C ALA A 342 2.72 -7.94 -14.22
N ASN A 343 3.00 -7.21 -15.30
CA ASN A 343 3.92 -6.06 -15.28
C ASN A 343 3.37 -4.90 -14.42
N GLU A 344 2.08 -4.58 -14.54
CA GLU A 344 1.46 -3.50 -13.77
C GLU A 344 1.42 -3.76 -12.25
N ASN A 345 1.38 -5.02 -11.83
CA ASN A 345 1.24 -5.40 -10.43
C ASN A 345 2.52 -6.02 -9.83
N GLY A 346 3.58 -6.15 -10.63
CA GLY A 346 4.87 -6.70 -10.21
C GLY A 346 4.80 -8.16 -9.76
N VAL A 347 4.03 -8.98 -10.48
CA VAL A 347 3.96 -10.43 -10.27
C VAL A 347 4.51 -11.16 -11.50
N PRO A 348 5.13 -12.35 -11.39
CA PRO A 348 5.62 -13.06 -12.56
C PRO A 348 4.49 -13.50 -13.48
N ALA A 349 4.62 -13.21 -14.78
CA ALA A 349 3.61 -13.55 -15.77
C ALA A 349 3.41 -15.07 -15.91
N GLN A 350 4.50 -15.84 -15.88
CA GLN A 350 4.40 -17.30 -15.93
C GLN A 350 3.72 -17.86 -14.67
N PHE A 351 4.00 -17.29 -13.49
CA PHE A 351 3.33 -17.68 -12.25
C PHE A 351 1.82 -17.47 -12.36
N LEU A 352 1.38 -16.29 -12.80
CA LEU A 352 -0.04 -15.99 -12.97
C LEU A 352 -0.71 -16.93 -14.00
N LYS A 353 -0.03 -17.21 -15.11
CA LYS A 353 -0.51 -18.18 -16.12
C LYS A 353 -0.64 -19.59 -15.53
N ASN A 354 0.33 -20.02 -14.73
CA ASN A 354 0.32 -21.32 -14.07
C ASN A 354 -0.80 -21.42 -13.02
N ILE A 355 -1.13 -20.34 -12.30
CA ILE A 355 -2.31 -20.28 -11.42
C ILE A 355 -3.58 -20.54 -12.26
N PHE A 356 -3.80 -19.83 -13.37
CA PHE A 356 -4.99 -20.04 -14.21
C PHE A 356 -5.06 -21.45 -14.80
N ALA A 357 -3.92 -22.04 -15.15
CA ALA A 357 -3.85 -23.43 -15.58
C ALA A 357 -4.36 -24.40 -14.50
N GLN A 358 -4.00 -24.18 -13.23
CA GLN A 358 -4.45 -25.04 -12.13
C GLN A 358 -5.89 -24.76 -11.71
N GLU A 359 -6.27 -23.49 -11.68
CA GLU A 359 -7.56 -23.05 -11.16
C GLU A 359 -8.69 -23.29 -12.15
N SER A 360 -8.47 -23.17 -13.45
CA SER A 360 -9.57 -23.28 -14.41
C SER A 360 -9.24 -24.06 -15.68
N GLN A 361 -7.98 -24.41 -15.89
CA GLN A 361 -7.49 -24.84 -17.20
C GLN A 361 -7.89 -23.83 -18.29
N PHE A 362 -7.87 -22.53 -17.95
CA PHE A 362 -8.33 -21.42 -18.78
C PHE A 362 -9.82 -21.38 -19.14
N TRP A 363 -10.68 -22.14 -18.44
CA TRP A 363 -12.13 -22.01 -18.56
C TRP A 363 -12.72 -21.09 -17.49
N PRO A 364 -13.12 -19.84 -17.80
CA PRO A 364 -13.42 -18.84 -16.78
C PRO A 364 -14.79 -18.99 -16.09
N GLY A 365 -15.65 -19.90 -16.56
CA GLY A 365 -16.91 -20.23 -15.90
C GLY A 365 -16.70 -21.16 -14.69
N ILE A 366 -17.79 -21.72 -14.16
CA ILE A 366 -17.74 -22.66 -13.03
C ILE A 366 -16.79 -23.84 -13.32
N PHE A 367 -15.78 -24.04 -12.46
CA PHE A 367 -14.86 -25.18 -12.48
C PHE A 367 -14.87 -25.94 -11.15
N LYS A 368 -15.33 -27.20 -11.17
CA LYS A 368 -15.45 -28.12 -10.00
C LYS A 368 -16.40 -27.68 -8.88
N ALA A 369 -16.35 -26.42 -8.43
CA ALA A 369 -17.11 -25.90 -7.31
C ALA A 369 -17.99 -24.71 -7.73
N PRO A 370 -19.24 -24.63 -7.23
CA PRO A 370 -20.06 -23.43 -7.41
C PRO A 370 -19.50 -22.27 -6.58
N PHE A 371 -19.75 -21.04 -7.03
CA PHE A 371 -19.33 -19.79 -6.36
C PHE A 371 -17.82 -19.48 -6.41
N GLU A 372 -17.12 -20.14 -7.32
CA GLU A 372 -15.78 -19.77 -7.76
C GLU A 372 -15.88 -19.14 -9.15
N PHE A 373 -15.17 -18.02 -9.38
CA PHE A 373 -15.38 -17.19 -10.56
C PHE A 373 -14.07 -16.86 -11.30
N GLY A 374 -14.15 -16.84 -12.63
CA GLY A 374 -13.09 -16.36 -13.52
C GLY A 374 -11.91 -17.32 -13.66
N LEU A 375 -10.86 -16.89 -14.37
CA LEU A 375 -9.70 -17.76 -14.68
C LEU A 375 -8.95 -18.26 -13.43
N GLY A 376 -8.94 -17.46 -12.36
CA GLY A 376 -8.32 -17.82 -11.09
C GLY A 376 -9.29 -18.36 -10.03
N GLN A 377 -10.57 -18.61 -10.38
CA GLN A 377 -11.59 -19.20 -9.50
C GLN A 377 -11.70 -18.50 -8.12
N ILE A 378 -11.82 -17.17 -8.11
CA ILE A 378 -11.89 -16.41 -6.86
C ILE A 378 -13.19 -16.71 -6.10
N THR A 379 -13.06 -16.97 -4.80
CA THR A 379 -14.17 -17.12 -3.84
C THR A 379 -14.45 -15.80 -3.12
N ASP A 380 -15.53 -15.74 -2.34
CA ASP A 380 -15.76 -14.61 -1.43
C ASP A 380 -14.62 -14.45 -0.41
N LEU A 381 -14.11 -15.55 0.15
CA LEU A 381 -12.95 -15.54 1.04
C LEU A 381 -11.66 -15.15 0.31
N GLY A 382 -11.45 -15.58 -0.94
CA GLY A 382 -10.31 -15.16 -1.75
C GLY A 382 -10.32 -13.67 -2.07
N ALA A 383 -11.51 -13.10 -2.26
CA ALA A 383 -11.72 -11.66 -2.47
C ALA A 383 -11.32 -10.82 -1.24
N GLU A 384 -11.44 -11.39 -0.03
CA GLU A 384 -11.04 -10.72 1.21
C GLU A 384 -9.56 -10.33 1.23
N THR A 385 -8.68 -11.20 0.71
CA THR A 385 -7.24 -10.93 0.70
C THR A 385 -6.92 -9.64 -0.04
N LEU A 386 -7.58 -9.39 -1.17
CA LEU A 386 -7.36 -8.15 -1.91
C LEU A 386 -7.89 -6.92 -1.15
N LEU A 387 -9.05 -7.04 -0.50
CA LEU A 387 -9.65 -5.95 0.28
C LEU A 387 -8.84 -5.60 1.53
N LEU A 388 -8.11 -6.56 2.09
CA LEU A 388 -7.28 -6.39 3.28
C LEU A 388 -5.88 -5.86 3.00
N TRP A 389 -5.25 -6.32 1.91
CA TRP A 389 -3.82 -6.12 1.67
C TRP A 389 -3.52 -5.12 0.56
N ASN A 390 -4.54 -4.57 -0.09
CA ASN A 390 -4.38 -3.53 -1.10
C ASN A 390 -5.27 -2.32 -0.76
N ASP A 391 -4.76 -1.45 0.10
CA ASP A 391 -5.47 -0.25 0.56
C ASP A 391 -5.88 0.66 -0.61
N GLN A 392 -5.03 0.80 -1.63
CA GLN A 392 -5.34 1.59 -2.81
C GLN A 392 -6.56 1.02 -3.55
N PHE A 393 -6.59 -0.30 -3.74
CA PHE A 393 -7.73 -0.97 -4.36
C PHE A 393 -8.99 -0.83 -3.50
N TYR A 394 -8.89 -1.09 -2.19
CA TYR A 394 -10.03 -0.95 -1.27
C TYR A 394 -10.64 0.46 -1.30
N ASN A 395 -9.80 1.50 -1.24
CA ASN A 395 -10.22 2.89 -1.26
C ASN A 395 -10.93 3.30 -2.56
N GLN A 396 -10.60 2.64 -3.68
CA GLN A 396 -11.27 2.86 -4.97
C GLN A 396 -12.55 2.03 -5.12
N PHE A 397 -12.54 0.79 -4.60
CA PHE A 397 -13.60 -0.18 -4.81
C PHE A 397 -14.77 0.01 -3.83
N CYS A 398 -14.48 0.23 -2.54
CA CYS A 398 -15.51 0.29 -1.50
C CYS A 398 -16.61 1.34 -1.80
N PRO A 399 -16.29 2.57 -2.26
CA PRO A 399 -17.30 3.60 -2.55
C PRO A 399 -18.24 3.26 -3.72
N LEU A 400 -17.93 2.23 -4.51
CA LEU A 400 -18.82 1.74 -5.57
C LEU A 400 -19.98 0.90 -5.00
N ILE A 401 -19.85 0.43 -3.76
CA ILE A 401 -20.78 -0.53 -3.13
C ILE A 401 -21.39 0.07 -1.85
N LEU A 402 -20.59 0.75 -1.04
CA LEU A 402 -20.98 1.33 0.25
C LEU A 402 -20.81 2.86 0.23
N ALA A 403 -21.39 3.54 1.22
CA ALA A 403 -21.22 4.99 1.38
C ALA A 403 -19.77 5.35 1.77
N GLN A 404 -19.29 6.51 1.32
CA GLN A 404 -17.90 6.95 1.54
C GLN A 404 -17.52 6.99 3.03
N ASP A 405 -18.39 7.53 3.89
CA ASP A 405 -18.19 7.62 5.35
C ASP A 405 -18.10 6.25 6.05
N THR A 406 -18.64 5.21 5.40
CA THR A 406 -18.47 3.82 5.82
C THR A 406 -17.11 3.30 5.39
N CYS A 407 -16.70 3.56 4.15
CA CYS A 407 -15.42 3.12 3.60
C CYS A 407 -14.21 3.74 4.31
N ASP A 408 -14.31 5.01 4.72
CA ASP A 408 -13.26 5.77 5.41
C ASP A 408 -12.85 5.16 6.76
N ARG A 409 -13.66 4.24 7.30
CA ARG A 409 -13.35 3.50 8.54
C ARG A 409 -12.28 2.42 8.34
N GLY A 410 -12.03 2.02 7.08
CA GLY A 410 -11.17 0.89 6.72
C GLY A 410 -11.88 -0.47 6.80
N TYR A 411 -11.45 -1.42 5.97
CA TYR A 411 -12.13 -2.72 5.81
C TYR A 411 -12.32 -3.50 7.11
N LEU A 412 -11.30 -3.50 7.98
CA LEU A 412 -11.31 -4.21 9.26
C LEU A 412 -12.33 -3.63 10.27
N HIS A 413 -12.81 -2.41 10.06
CA HIS A 413 -13.74 -1.73 10.97
C HIS A 413 -15.20 -1.77 10.46
N LEU A 414 -15.41 -2.41 9.31
CA LEU A 414 -16.74 -2.66 8.77
C LEU A 414 -17.45 -3.78 9.55
N SER A 415 -18.77 -3.73 9.57
CA SER A 415 -19.58 -4.85 10.07
C SER A 415 -19.41 -6.09 9.18
N GLN A 416 -19.67 -7.27 9.73
CA GLN A 416 -19.59 -8.53 8.97
C GLN A 416 -20.47 -8.53 7.72
N GLU A 417 -21.64 -7.88 7.77
CA GLU A 417 -22.53 -7.73 6.62
C GLU A 417 -21.92 -6.84 5.54
N GLN A 418 -21.32 -5.71 5.91
CA GLN A 418 -20.62 -4.81 4.98
C GLN A 418 -19.40 -5.49 4.34
N GLN A 419 -18.61 -6.23 5.12
CA GLN A 419 -17.51 -7.02 4.58
C GLN A 419 -18.02 -8.08 3.60
N ALA A 420 -19.08 -8.81 3.95
CA ALA A 420 -19.69 -9.81 3.07
C ALA A 420 -20.22 -9.18 1.77
N MET A 421 -20.81 -7.99 1.82
CA MET A 421 -21.24 -7.25 0.63
C MET A 421 -20.06 -6.91 -0.28
N LEU A 422 -18.95 -6.40 0.26
CA LEU A 422 -17.76 -6.09 -0.53
C LEU A 422 -17.12 -7.35 -1.13
N ARG A 423 -16.95 -8.42 -0.34
CA ARG A 423 -16.40 -9.70 -0.83
C ARG A 423 -17.26 -10.30 -1.94
N GLY A 424 -18.58 -10.34 -1.74
CA GLY A 424 -19.53 -10.82 -2.73
C GLY A 424 -19.50 -9.99 -4.01
N ALA A 425 -19.57 -8.65 -3.87
CA ALA A 425 -19.50 -7.74 -5.00
C ALA A 425 -18.21 -7.89 -5.80
N LEU A 426 -17.07 -8.09 -5.14
CA LEU A 426 -15.78 -8.29 -5.78
C LEU A 426 -15.71 -9.64 -6.49
N ALA A 427 -16.12 -10.72 -5.83
CA ALA A 427 -16.09 -12.06 -6.41
C ALA A 427 -16.95 -12.16 -7.68
N VAL A 428 -18.15 -11.55 -7.68
CA VAL A 428 -19.02 -11.59 -8.86
C VAL A 428 -18.52 -10.74 -10.04
N GLN A 429 -17.57 -9.81 -9.83
CA GLN A 429 -16.92 -9.11 -10.96
C GLN A 429 -16.12 -10.07 -11.84
N ALA A 430 -15.64 -11.20 -11.30
CA ALA A 430 -14.93 -12.22 -12.07
C ALA A 430 -15.87 -13.22 -12.77
N LYS A 431 -17.20 -13.12 -12.58
CA LYS A 431 -18.15 -14.10 -13.12
C LYS A 431 -18.19 -14.04 -14.66
N ALA A 432 -17.91 -15.17 -15.31
CA ALA A 432 -17.87 -15.23 -16.77
C ALA A 432 -19.01 -16.04 -17.41
N ASP A 433 -19.78 -16.84 -16.66
CA ASP A 433 -20.89 -17.61 -17.23
C ASP A 433 -21.99 -16.70 -17.81
N CYS A 434 -22.29 -16.88 -19.10
CA CYS A 434 -23.23 -16.08 -19.85
C CYS A 434 -23.98 -16.97 -20.87
N PRO A 435 -25.23 -17.39 -20.60
CA PRO A 435 -25.96 -18.31 -21.47
C PRO A 435 -26.16 -17.83 -22.91
N GLU A 436 -26.23 -16.52 -23.10
CA GLU A 436 -26.45 -15.89 -24.41
C GLU A 436 -25.15 -15.57 -25.16
N CYS A 437 -23.99 -15.78 -24.53
CA CYS A 437 -22.69 -15.49 -25.13
C CYS A 437 -22.19 -16.67 -25.97
N PRO A 438 -21.31 -16.42 -26.97
CA PRO A 438 -20.60 -17.49 -27.67
C PRO A 438 -19.88 -18.42 -26.68
N ALA A 439 -20.01 -19.73 -26.88
CA ALA A 439 -19.51 -20.77 -25.98
C ALA A 439 -20.02 -20.69 -24.53
N GLY A 440 -21.06 -19.90 -24.25
CA GLY A 440 -21.62 -19.72 -22.90
C GLY A 440 -20.76 -18.85 -21.97
N ILE A 441 -19.80 -18.09 -22.50
CA ILE A 441 -18.80 -17.33 -21.72
C ILE A 441 -18.70 -15.88 -22.18
N ASP A 442 -18.72 -14.96 -21.22
CA ASP A 442 -18.37 -13.56 -21.44
C ASP A 442 -16.85 -13.38 -21.42
N LEU A 443 -16.24 -13.44 -22.60
CA LEU A 443 -14.80 -13.22 -22.75
C LEU A 443 -14.40 -11.78 -22.40
N THR A 444 -15.27 -10.80 -22.65
CA THR A 444 -14.98 -9.40 -22.31
C THR A 444 -14.80 -9.25 -20.80
N ASN A 445 -15.74 -9.76 -20.01
CA ASN A 445 -15.60 -9.75 -18.55
C ASN A 445 -14.42 -10.60 -18.07
N THR A 446 -14.16 -11.72 -18.73
CA THR A 446 -12.97 -12.55 -18.44
C THR A 446 -11.68 -11.75 -18.56
N PHE A 447 -11.49 -10.99 -19.65
CA PHE A 447 -10.31 -10.13 -19.81
C PHE A 447 -10.23 -9.03 -18.74
N PHE A 448 -11.37 -8.45 -18.35
CA PHE A 448 -11.42 -7.45 -17.28
C PHE A 448 -11.07 -8.02 -15.89
N SER A 449 -11.29 -9.31 -15.67
CA SER A 449 -10.96 -9.99 -14.41
C SER A 449 -9.47 -10.34 -14.25
N ILE A 450 -8.67 -10.38 -15.32
CA ILE A 450 -7.25 -10.77 -15.23
C ILE A 450 -6.43 -9.84 -14.31
N PRO A 451 -6.51 -8.50 -14.42
CA PRO A 451 -5.87 -7.59 -13.48
C PRO A 451 -6.31 -7.77 -12.03
N LEU A 452 -7.57 -8.17 -11.79
CA LEU A 452 -8.07 -8.46 -10.46
C LEU A 452 -7.28 -9.61 -9.83
N PHE A 453 -7.06 -10.71 -10.56
CA PHE A 453 -6.25 -11.84 -10.07
C PHE A 453 -4.79 -11.48 -9.84
N ALA A 454 -4.18 -10.67 -10.71
CA ALA A 454 -2.81 -10.19 -10.51
C ALA A 454 -2.68 -9.39 -9.20
N LYS A 455 -3.64 -8.51 -8.91
CA LYS A 455 -3.73 -7.78 -7.64
C LYS A 455 -3.95 -8.71 -6.45
N THR A 456 -4.79 -9.74 -6.58
CA THR A 456 -5.00 -10.75 -5.54
C THR A 456 -3.73 -11.54 -5.25
N VAL A 457 -2.96 -11.92 -6.27
CA VAL A 457 -1.64 -12.57 -6.09
C VAL A 457 -0.66 -11.64 -5.39
N ARG A 458 -0.63 -10.35 -5.76
CA ARG A 458 0.20 -9.35 -5.07
C ARG A 458 -0.19 -9.23 -3.60
N ALA A 459 -1.49 -9.10 -3.31
CA ALA A 459 -2.02 -9.06 -1.94
C ALA A 459 -1.63 -10.31 -1.13
N ASN A 460 -1.65 -11.50 -1.75
CA ASN A 460 -1.19 -12.73 -1.09
C ASN A 460 0.30 -12.68 -0.73
N CYS A 461 1.13 -12.07 -1.56
CA CYS A 461 2.57 -11.98 -1.30
C CYS A 461 2.88 -10.96 -0.18
N ASP A 462 2.12 -9.88 -0.09
CA ASP A 462 2.18 -8.93 1.03
C ASP A 462 1.71 -9.59 2.34
N GLN A 463 0.67 -10.42 2.28
CA GLN A 463 0.22 -11.23 3.42
C GLN A 463 1.27 -12.25 3.88
N VAL A 464 1.97 -12.91 2.95
CA VAL A 464 3.11 -13.81 3.26
C VAL A 464 4.20 -13.05 4.00
N ALA A 465 4.48 -11.80 3.61
CA ALA A 465 5.47 -10.98 4.28
C ALA A 465 5.13 -10.78 5.77
N GLN A 466 3.87 -10.45 6.07
CA GLN A 466 3.41 -10.32 7.45
C GLN A 466 3.43 -11.64 8.20
N ILE A 467 3.04 -12.76 7.56
CA ILE A 467 3.06 -14.08 8.19
C ILE A 467 4.47 -14.44 8.65
N VAL A 468 5.46 -14.24 7.77
CA VAL A 468 6.87 -14.52 8.10
C VAL A 468 7.34 -13.58 9.20
N TYR A 469 7.09 -12.26 9.08
CA TYR A 469 7.47 -11.28 10.10
C TYR A 469 6.87 -11.60 11.48
N ASN A 470 5.59 -11.97 11.53
CA ASN A 470 4.93 -12.36 12.79
C ASN A 470 5.55 -13.61 13.43
N ALA A 471 6.09 -14.53 12.62
CA ALA A 471 6.71 -15.74 13.10
C ALA A 471 8.16 -15.57 13.53
N THR A 472 8.92 -14.69 12.87
CA THR A 472 10.38 -14.58 13.06
C THR A 472 10.84 -13.27 13.68
N GLY A 473 10.05 -12.19 13.58
CA GLY A 473 10.47 -10.81 13.86
C GLY A 473 11.40 -10.22 12.79
N GLU A 474 11.67 -10.95 11.70
CA GLU A 474 12.63 -10.60 10.66
C GLU A 474 11.93 -10.38 9.32
N MET A 475 12.55 -9.60 8.44
CA MET A 475 12.08 -9.45 7.06
C MET A 475 12.17 -10.78 6.30
N PRO A 476 11.22 -11.10 5.40
CA PRO A 476 11.13 -12.44 4.81
C PRO A 476 12.39 -12.89 4.07
N GLY A 477 13.03 -11.99 3.32
CA GLY A 477 14.27 -12.26 2.58
C GLY A 477 15.50 -12.55 3.45
N ARG A 478 15.43 -12.31 4.77
CA ARG A 478 16.49 -12.69 5.73
C ARG A 478 16.40 -14.14 6.18
N VAL A 479 15.22 -14.73 6.11
CA VAL A 479 14.92 -16.05 6.69
C VAL A 479 14.46 -17.08 5.65
N SER A 480 14.14 -16.62 4.43
CA SER A 480 13.72 -17.45 3.31
C SER A 480 14.24 -16.87 1.99
N ASN A 481 14.33 -17.71 0.95
CA ASN A 481 14.76 -17.27 -0.37
C ASN A 481 13.55 -16.88 -1.26
N TYR A 482 13.84 -16.18 -2.36
CA TYR A 482 12.82 -15.69 -3.29
C TYR A 482 11.87 -16.78 -3.82
N GLU A 483 12.41 -17.96 -4.13
CA GLU A 483 11.60 -19.05 -4.68
C GLU A 483 10.64 -19.61 -3.62
N ASP A 484 11.14 -19.88 -2.42
CA ASP A 484 10.33 -20.38 -1.30
C ASP A 484 9.22 -19.39 -0.92
N LEU A 485 9.47 -18.09 -0.96
CA LEU A 485 8.45 -17.05 -0.71
C LEU A 485 7.34 -17.04 -1.76
N TRP A 486 7.65 -17.31 -3.03
CA TRP A 486 6.62 -17.52 -4.05
C TRP A 486 5.85 -18.82 -3.87
N ARG A 487 6.51 -19.88 -3.39
CA ARG A 487 5.83 -21.14 -3.03
C ARG A 487 4.86 -20.93 -1.87
N MET A 488 5.27 -20.17 -0.86
CA MET A 488 4.39 -19.72 0.23
C MET A 488 3.24 -18.87 -0.31
N THR A 489 3.48 -18.00 -1.29
CA THR A 489 2.42 -17.19 -1.93
C THR A 489 1.39 -18.04 -2.66
N ALA A 490 1.83 -19.03 -3.44
CA ALA A 490 0.92 -19.99 -4.08
C ALA A 490 0.14 -20.82 -3.05
N ALA A 491 0.78 -21.24 -1.95
CA ALA A 491 0.10 -21.91 -0.86
C ALA A 491 -0.94 -21.00 -0.19
N ASN A 492 -0.58 -19.74 0.08
CA ASN A 492 -1.48 -18.76 0.68
C ASN A 492 -2.71 -18.51 -0.20
N TYR A 493 -2.50 -18.39 -1.52
CA TYR A 493 -3.59 -18.25 -2.49
C TYR A 493 -4.55 -19.44 -2.45
N HIS A 494 -4.03 -20.67 -2.34
CA HIS A 494 -4.83 -21.89 -2.44
C HIS A 494 -5.52 -22.30 -1.12
N VAL A 495 -4.78 -22.32 -0.01
CA VAL A 495 -5.28 -22.82 1.29
C VAL A 495 -5.46 -21.72 2.34
N GLY A 496 -5.15 -20.48 2.00
CA GLY A 496 -5.36 -19.32 2.86
C GLY A 496 -4.29 -19.13 3.96
N PRO A 497 -4.35 -17.97 4.63
CA PRO A 497 -3.32 -17.55 5.59
C PRO A 497 -3.32 -18.35 6.88
N GLY A 498 -4.47 -18.92 7.30
CA GLY A 498 -4.53 -19.75 8.50
C GLY A 498 -3.68 -21.02 8.37
N CYS A 499 -3.79 -21.70 7.23
CA CYS A 499 -2.99 -22.89 6.91
C CYS A 499 -1.50 -22.56 6.85
N LEU A 500 -1.13 -21.51 6.10
CA LEU A 500 0.27 -21.13 5.92
C LEU A 500 0.89 -20.61 7.23
N SER A 501 0.20 -19.71 7.94
CA SER A 501 0.69 -19.14 9.21
C SER A 501 0.97 -20.23 10.23
N TYR A 502 0.05 -21.20 10.39
CA TYR A 502 0.30 -22.34 11.27
C TYR A 502 1.57 -23.09 10.89
N ALA A 503 1.72 -23.47 9.62
CA ALA A 503 2.87 -24.24 9.16
C ALA A 503 4.19 -23.46 9.37
N VAL A 504 4.23 -22.18 9.00
CA VAL A 504 5.39 -21.29 9.20
C VAL A 504 5.76 -21.17 10.68
N HIS A 505 4.79 -20.90 11.57
CA HIS A 505 5.05 -20.83 13.01
C HIS A 505 5.57 -22.16 13.56
N GLN A 506 5.03 -23.29 13.13
CA GLN A 506 5.53 -24.60 13.55
C GLN A 506 6.96 -24.85 13.07
N THR A 507 7.30 -24.50 11.83
CA THR A 507 8.68 -24.61 11.32
C THR A 507 9.65 -23.80 12.17
N VAL A 508 9.32 -22.53 12.48
CA VAL A 508 10.16 -21.67 13.33
C VAL A 508 10.27 -22.20 14.75
N ASN A 509 9.15 -22.63 15.36
CA ASN A 509 9.14 -23.18 16.72
C ASN A 509 9.99 -24.45 16.87
N ASN A 510 10.18 -25.20 15.78
CA ASN A 510 11.06 -26.37 15.73
C ASN A 510 12.52 -26.03 15.37
N GLY A 511 12.86 -24.74 15.23
CA GLY A 511 14.21 -24.27 14.93
C GLY A 511 14.68 -24.60 13.51
N LEU A 512 13.75 -24.83 12.58
CA LEU A 512 14.07 -25.16 11.19
C LEU A 512 14.10 -23.90 10.31
N PRO A 513 14.97 -23.85 9.29
CA PRO A 513 14.95 -22.79 8.29
C PRO A 513 13.59 -22.72 7.56
N LEU A 514 13.15 -21.53 7.19
CA LEU A 514 11.92 -21.32 6.42
C LEU A 514 12.12 -21.62 4.93
N SER A 515 12.38 -22.89 4.62
CA SER A 515 12.31 -23.43 3.26
C SER A 515 10.95 -24.06 2.98
N TRP A 516 10.56 -24.14 1.70
CA TRP A 516 9.32 -24.81 1.32
C TRP A 516 9.30 -26.26 1.79
N GLU A 517 10.42 -26.98 1.65
CA GLU A 517 10.57 -28.37 2.12
C GLU A 517 10.21 -28.51 3.60
N ASN A 518 10.74 -27.63 4.47
CA ASN A 518 10.47 -27.70 5.91
C ASN A 518 9.04 -27.29 6.26
N ILE A 519 8.48 -26.29 5.57
CA ILE A 519 7.10 -25.83 5.79
C ILE A 519 6.10 -26.94 5.44
N THR A 520 6.34 -27.69 4.36
CA THR A 520 5.41 -28.73 3.91
C THR A 520 5.17 -29.83 4.96
N GLN A 521 6.12 -30.03 5.87
CA GLN A 521 6.01 -31.02 6.95
C GLN A 521 4.96 -30.66 8.01
N TYR A 522 4.58 -29.38 8.10
CA TYR A 522 3.71 -28.87 9.16
C TYR A 522 2.31 -28.46 8.69
N PHE A 523 1.98 -28.63 7.40
CA PHE A 523 0.60 -28.49 6.96
C PHE A 523 -0.29 -29.55 7.64
N THR A 524 -1.33 -29.07 8.30
CA THR A 524 -2.38 -29.95 8.85
C THR A 524 -3.13 -30.65 7.72
N GLU A 525 -3.81 -31.76 8.02
CA GLU A 525 -4.52 -32.57 7.04
C GLU A 525 -5.39 -31.77 6.03
N PRO A 526 -6.24 -30.81 6.44
CA PRO A 526 -7.03 -30.02 5.48
C PRO A 526 -6.20 -29.10 4.59
N CYS A 527 -4.97 -28.75 5.00
CA CYS A 527 -4.08 -27.83 4.29
C CYS A 527 -3.09 -28.55 3.36
N LYS A 528 -3.02 -29.90 3.40
CA LYS A 528 -2.04 -30.67 2.61
C LYS A 528 -2.25 -30.56 1.10
N SER A 529 -3.42 -30.12 0.63
CA SER A 529 -3.65 -29.84 -0.79
C SER A 529 -2.72 -28.75 -1.34
N ALA A 530 -2.17 -27.88 -0.49
CA ALA A 530 -1.18 -26.89 -0.86
C ALA A 530 0.06 -27.49 -1.54
N ILE A 531 0.51 -28.66 -1.08
CA ILE A 531 1.76 -29.28 -1.57
C ILE A 531 1.67 -29.62 -3.07
N PRO A 532 0.75 -30.51 -3.51
CA PRO A 532 0.61 -30.84 -4.92
C PRO A 532 0.09 -29.66 -5.77
N TYR A 533 -0.56 -28.67 -5.16
CA TYR A 533 -0.95 -27.44 -5.86
C TYR A 533 0.29 -26.62 -6.23
N VAL A 534 1.13 -26.29 -5.25
CA VAL A 534 2.35 -25.50 -5.46
C VAL A 534 3.33 -26.20 -6.40
N GLU A 535 3.46 -27.52 -6.32
CA GLU A 535 4.29 -28.29 -7.25
C GLU A 535 3.83 -28.15 -8.71
N LYS A 536 2.52 -28.08 -8.95
CA LYS A 536 1.99 -27.88 -10.31
C LYS A 536 2.11 -26.44 -10.79
N VAL A 537 1.96 -25.47 -9.88
CA VAL A 537 2.16 -24.05 -10.20
C VAL A 537 3.63 -23.77 -10.53
N ALA A 538 4.55 -24.45 -9.86
CA ALA A 538 5.98 -24.28 -10.06
C ALA A 538 6.61 -25.25 -11.07
N ARG A 539 5.77 -25.82 -11.95
CA ARG A 539 6.21 -26.74 -12.99
C ARG A 539 6.72 -26.00 -14.23
#